data_AF-A0A1B6C5J8-F1
#
_entry.id   AF-A0A1B6C5J8-F1
#
_cell.length_a   1.000
_cell.length_b   1.000
_cell.length_c   1.000
_cell.angle_alpha   90.00
_cell.angle_beta   90.00
_cell.angle_gamma   90.00
#
_symmetry.space_group_name_H-M   'P 1'
#
loop_
_entity.id
_entity.type
_entity.pdbx_description
1 polymer ?
#
loop_
_entity_poly.entity_id
_entity_poly.type
_entity_poly.pdbx_seq_one_letter_code
_entity_poly.pdbx_strand_id
1 'polypeptide(L)'
;QDSGVYVCASNSSAGTVTIDTEVKVVTQLNVHILPPFLKVDSGTTATFSCITSVNEVAWLKDGQRLRRSENQAKNPTLTINSVQREDQGMYQCVVSSDGEVAHAIAELR
;
A
#
# COMPACT_ATOMS: atom_id res chain seq x y z
N GLN A 1 32.99 15.89 11.33
CA GLN A 1 32.97 16.39 9.95
C GLN A 1 33.90 15.49 9.14
N ASP A 2 33.51 15.20 7.90
CA ASP A 2 34.11 14.34 6.87
C ASP A 2 33.79 12.83 6.90
N SER A 3 32.64 12.48 6.31
CA SER A 3 32.41 11.16 5.70
C SER A 3 32.98 11.16 4.28
N GLY A 4 34.04 10.38 4.07
CA GLY A 4 34.70 10.21 2.78
C GLY A 4 33.81 9.48 1.77
N VAL A 5 33.84 9.97 0.52
CA VAL A 5 33.20 9.34 -0.63
C VAL A 5 34.25 8.46 -1.33
N TYR A 6 34.01 7.15 -1.40
CA TYR A 6 34.81 6.24 -2.21
C TYR A 6 34.15 6.08 -3.59
N VAL A 7 34.63 6.83 -4.58
CA VAL A 7 34.26 6.65 -5.99
C VAL A 7 35.28 5.72 -6.62
N CYS A 8 34.84 4.56 -7.10
CA CYS A 8 35.64 3.75 -8.02
C CYS A 8 35.28 4.14 -9.46
N ALA A 9 36.18 4.86 -10.12
CA ALA A 9 36.09 5.16 -11.55
C ALA A 9 36.82 4.08 -12.34
N SER A 10 36.06 3.18 -12.98
CA SER A 10 36.59 2.31 -14.02
C SER A 10 36.32 2.94 -15.39
N ASN A 11 37.40 3.33 -16.06
CA ASN A 11 37.38 3.97 -17.37
C ASN A 11 37.31 2.87 -18.45
N SER A 12 36.19 2.79 -19.18
CA SER A 12 36.07 1.94 -20.36
C SER A 12 35.73 2.79 -21.57
N SER A 13 36.72 2.97 -22.44
CA SER A 13 36.64 3.61 -23.74
C SER A 13 35.93 2.70 -24.74
N ALA A 14 34.65 2.91 -25.01
CA ALA A 14 34.02 2.46 -26.26
C ALA A 14 32.60 3.02 -26.40
N GLY A 15 32.40 3.85 -27.44
CA GLY A 15 31.15 3.96 -28.15
C GLY A 15 30.02 4.73 -27.45
N THR A 16 29.77 5.94 -27.92
CA THR A 16 28.51 6.65 -27.68
C THR A 16 27.37 5.87 -28.35
N VAL A 17 26.69 5.02 -27.58
CA VAL A 17 25.37 4.51 -27.95
C VAL A 17 24.36 5.40 -27.25
N THR A 18 23.73 6.29 -28.00
CA THR A 18 22.55 7.02 -27.54
C THR A 18 21.40 6.02 -27.49
N ILE A 19 21.26 5.33 -26.37
CA ILE A 19 20.05 4.55 -26.08
C ILE A 19 19.03 5.59 -25.62
N ASP A 20 17.96 5.79 -26.39
CA ASP A 20 16.73 6.41 -25.90
C ASP A 20 16.19 5.52 -24.77
N THR A 21 16.80 5.64 -23.59
CA THR A 21 16.37 4.94 -22.39
C THR A 21 15.25 5.80 -21.85
N GLU A 22 14.01 5.40 -22.10
CA GLU A 22 12.88 5.93 -21.35
C GLU A 22 13.19 5.65 -19.87
N VAL A 23 13.65 6.67 -19.16
CA VAL A 23 13.91 6.58 -17.72
C VAL A 23 12.54 6.46 -17.07
N LYS A 24 12.05 5.23 -16.97
CA LYS A 24 10.88 4.92 -16.16
C LYS A 24 11.30 5.22 -14.73
N VAL A 25 10.87 6.36 -14.21
CA VAL A 25 11.07 6.70 -12.81
C VAL A 25 10.36 5.61 -12.01
N VAL A 26 11.13 4.65 -11.48
CA VAL A 26 10.62 3.61 -10.59
C VAL A 26 10.33 4.30 -9.26
N THR A 27 9.15 4.91 -9.16
CA THR A 27 8.68 5.48 -7.89
C THR A 27 8.25 4.33 -7.01
N GLN A 28 8.87 4.19 -5.84
CA GLN A 28 8.50 3.17 -4.87
C GLN A 28 7.00 3.25 -4.56
N LEU A 29 6.30 2.13 -4.70
CA LEU A 29 4.87 2.03 -4.42
C LEU A 29 4.57 2.45 -2.97
N ASN A 30 3.90 3.59 -2.81
CA ASN A 30 3.51 4.13 -1.51
C ASN A 30 2.03 3.84 -1.22
N VAL A 31 1.74 3.38 0.00
CA VAL A 31 0.39 3.04 0.44
C VAL A 31 0.18 3.42 1.89
N HIS A 32 -0.99 3.99 2.19
CA HIS A 32 -1.41 4.38 3.53
C HIS A 32 -2.89 4.06 3.76
N ILE A 33 -3.30 3.82 5.01
CA ILE A 33 -4.72 3.68 5.37
C ILE A 33 -5.11 4.84 6.27
N LEU A 34 -6.27 5.45 5.97
CA LEU A 34 -6.86 6.50 6.79
C LEU A 34 -8.27 6.11 7.26
N PRO A 35 -8.58 6.25 8.56
CA PRO A 35 -7.63 6.52 9.65
C PRO A 35 -6.75 5.28 9.95
N PRO A 36 -5.54 5.45 10.51
CA PRO A 36 -4.67 4.32 10.91
C PRO A 36 -5.20 3.57 12.14
N PHE A 37 -6.09 4.21 12.90
CA PHE A 37 -6.76 3.65 14.05
C PHE A 37 -8.20 4.18 14.07
N LEU A 38 -9.17 3.29 14.22
CA LEU A 38 -10.58 3.64 14.32
C LEU A 38 -11.17 2.93 15.53
N LYS A 39 -11.84 3.68 16.42
CA LYS A 39 -12.61 3.12 17.52
C LYS A 39 -14.08 3.45 17.33
N VAL A 40 -14.94 2.43 17.31
CA VAL A 40 -16.37 2.59 17.03
C VAL A 40 -17.22 1.70 17.93
N ASP A 41 -18.43 2.16 18.25
CA ASP A 41 -19.38 1.37 19.03
C ASP A 41 -20.02 0.27 18.18
N SER A 42 -20.41 -0.83 18.82
CA SER A 42 -21.10 -1.94 18.16
C SER A 42 -22.37 -1.45 17.44
N GLY A 43 -22.59 -1.92 16.22
CA GLY A 43 -23.74 -1.55 15.40
C GLY A 43 -23.57 -0.26 14.58
N THR A 44 -22.44 0.45 14.73
CA THR A 44 -22.11 1.60 13.89
C THR A 44 -21.36 1.18 12.61
N THR A 45 -20.99 2.15 11.76
CA THR A 45 -20.27 1.89 10.51
C THR A 45 -18.82 2.35 10.64
N ALA A 46 -17.87 1.44 10.37
CA ALA A 46 -16.46 1.76 10.25
C ALA A 46 -16.06 1.94 8.78
N THR A 47 -15.22 2.94 8.49
CA THR A 47 -14.72 3.17 7.13
C THR A 47 -13.21 3.41 7.15
N PHE A 48 -12.49 2.65 6.33
CA PHE A 48 -11.07 2.82 6.05
C PHE A 48 -10.87 3.15 4.58
N SER A 49 -9.98 4.10 4.28
CA SER A 49 -9.62 4.48 2.92
C SER A 49 -8.16 4.15 2.66
N CYS A 50 -7.89 3.38 1.61
CA CYS A 50 -6.54 3.12 1.16
C CYS A 50 -6.06 4.21 0.21
N ILE A 51 -5.02 4.93 0.59
CA ILE A 51 -4.38 5.97 -0.21
C ILE A 51 -3.24 5.32 -0.98
N THR A 52 -3.38 5.25 -2.29
CA THR A 52 -2.40 4.65 -3.20
C THR A 52 -2.56 5.25 -4.60
N SER A 53 -1.50 5.19 -5.40
CA SER A 53 -1.53 5.52 -6.83
C SER A 53 -2.11 4.40 -7.71
N VAL A 54 -2.43 3.24 -7.12
CA VAL A 54 -2.85 2.02 -7.82
C VAL A 54 -4.34 1.75 -7.65
N ASN A 55 -5.02 1.39 -8.74
CA ASN A 55 -6.47 1.10 -8.70
C ASN A 55 -6.79 -0.28 -8.09
N GLU A 56 -5.86 -1.23 -8.19
CA GLU A 56 -6.00 -2.58 -7.67
C GLU A 56 -5.58 -2.65 -6.20
N VAL A 57 -6.58 -2.55 -5.33
CA VAL A 57 -6.45 -2.75 -3.89
C VAL A 57 -6.99 -4.12 -3.50
N ALA A 58 -6.29 -4.80 -2.60
CA ALA A 58 -6.75 -5.98 -1.88
C ALA A 58 -6.80 -5.68 -0.38
N TRP A 59 -7.94 -5.98 0.24
CA TRP A 59 -8.11 -5.83 1.68
C TRP A 59 -7.94 -7.16 2.40
N LEU A 60 -7.24 -7.14 3.53
CA LEU A 60 -7.11 -8.26 4.46
C LEU A 60 -7.55 -7.81 5.85
N LYS A 61 -8.03 -8.77 6.64
CA LYS A 61 -8.31 -8.64 8.06
C LYS A 61 -7.57 -9.77 8.78
N ASP A 62 -6.70 -9.41 9.72
CA ASP A 62 -5.88 -10.34 10.49
C ASP A 62 -5.12 -11.34 9.60
N GLY A 63 -4.59 -10.85 8.46
CA GLY A 63 -3.89 -11.66 7.46
C GLY A 63 -4.77 -12.49 6.52
N GLN A 64 -6.09 -12.46 6.69
CA GLN A 64 -7.04 -13.18 5.83
C GLN A 64 -7.65 -12.24 4.78
N ARG A 65 -7.66 -12.66 3.51
CA ARG A 65 -8.19 -11.87 2.41
C ARG A 65 -9.71 -11.69 2.54
N LEU A 66 -10.16 -10.45 2.63
CA LEU A 66 -11.58 -10.11 2.63
C LEU A 66 -12.17 -10.37 1.24
N ARG A 67 -13.34 -11.01 1.20
CA ARG A 67 -14.01 -11.31 -0.08
C ARG A 67 -14.70 -10.04 -0.58
N ARG A 68 -14.39 -9.64 -1.82
CA ARG A 68 -14.97 -8.46 -2.49
C ARG A 68 -16.51 -8.47 -2.55
N SER A 69 -17.13 -9.65 -2.43
CA SER A 69 -18.59 -9.85 -2.47
C SER A 69 -19.30 -9.53 -1.15
N GLU A 70 -18.59 -9.51 -0.03
CA GLU A 70 -19.12 -8.87 1.16
C GLU A 70 -19.13 -7.38 0.79
N ASN A 71 -20.29 -6.73 0.83
CA ASN A 71 -20.54 -5.33 0.42
C ASN A 71 -19.69 -4.27 1.18
N GLN A 72 -18.60 -4.72 1.80
CA GLN A 72 -17.70 -4.04 2.67
C GLN A 72 -16.43 -3.57 1.95
N ALA A 73 -15.86 -4.32 1.01
CA ALA A 73 -14.60 -3.94 0.34
C ALA A 73 -14.83 -3.39 -1.08
N LYS A 74 -14.91 -2.06 -1.23
CA LYS A 74 -15.00 -1.36 -2.53
C LYS A 74 -13.74 -0.55 -2.78
N ASN A 75 -12.83 -1.01 -3.65
CA ASN A 75 -11.59 -0.30 -3.97
C ASN A 75 -11.81 1.22 -4.17
N PRO A 76 -11.05 2.11 -3.49
CA PRO A 76 -9.98 1.86 -2.51
C PRO A 76 -10.46 1.87 -1.04
N THR A 77 -11.78 1.86 -0.80
CA THR A 77 -12.42 2.01 0.51
C THR A 77 -12.94 0.66 1.08
N LEU A 78 -12.76 0.46 2.37
CA LEU A 78 -13.35 -0.62 3.14
C LEU A 78 -14.38 -0.03 4.11
N THR A 79 -15.65 -0.42 3.97
CA THR A 79 -16.77 0.02 4.79
C THR A 79 -17.40 -1.17 5.50
N ILE A 80 -17.27 -1.27 6.80
CA ILE A 80 -17.88 -2.34 7.61
C ILE A 80 -19.16 -1.78 8.21
N ASN A 81 -20.31 -2.30 7.77
CA ASN A 81 -21.62 -1.87 8.27
C ASN A 81 -22.00 -2.70 9.50
N SER A 82 -22.56 -2.04 10.52
CA SER A 82 -23.02 -2.70 11.75
C SER A 82 -21.89 -3.49 12.43
N VAL A 83 -20.80 -2.80 12.76
CA VAL A 83 -19.58 -3.36 13.35
C VAL A 83 -19.92 -4.24 14.56
N GLN A 84 -19.45 -5.48 14.52
CA GLN A 84 -19.59 -6.45 15.60
C GLN A 84 -18.26 -6.65 16.33
N ARG A 85 -18.30 -7.38 17.45
CA ARG A 85 -17.09 -7.67 18.24
C ARG A 85 -16.07 -8.47 17.44
N GLU A 86 -16.55 -9.31 16.53
CA GLU A 86 -15.74 -10.13 15.65
C GLU A 86 -15.03 -9.30 14.59
N ASP A 87 -15.49 -8.08 14.29
CA ASP A 87 -14.88 -7.16 13.32
C ASP A 87 -13.65 -6.45 13.85
N GLN A 88 -13.47 -6.41 15.17
CA GLN A 88 -12.25 -5.90 15.79
C GLN A 88 -11.02 -6.66 15.26
N GLY A 89 -9.99 -5.92 14.84
CA GLY A 89 -8.78 -6.54 14.30
C GLY A 89 -7.88 -5.58 13.53
N MET A 90 -6.86 -6.17 12.90
CA MET A 90 -5.89 -5.45 12.08
C MET A 90 -6.28 -5.56 10.60
N TYR A 91 -6.62 -4.43 10.00
CA TYR A 91 -6.96 -4.32 8.59
C TYR A 91 -5.74 -3.93 7.77
N GLN A 92 -5.56 -4.58 6.63
CA GLN A 92 -4.42 -4.36 5.77
C GLN A 92 -4.87 -4.08 4.34
N CYS A 93 -4.32 -3.04 3.74
CA CYS A 93 -4.47 -2.73 2.33
C CYS A 93 -3.20 -3.18 1.62
N VAL A 94 -3.33 -4.07 0.64
CA VAL A 94 -2.24 -4.57 -0.18
C VAL A 94 -2.46 -4.13 -1.61
N VAL A 95 -1.42 -3.52 -2.19
CA VAL A 95 -1.40 -3.01 -3.56
C VAL A 95 -0.21 -3.60 -4.29
N SER A 96 -0.39 -3.89 -5.58
CA SER A 96 0.66 -4.41 -6.44
C SER A 96 0.69 -3.67 -7.77
N SER A 97 1.85 -3.19 -8.17
CA SER A 97 2.04 -2.51 -9.45
C SER A 97 3.47 -2.72 -9.96
N ASP A 98 3.62 -3.03 -11.24
CA ASP A 98 4.93 -3.14 -11.93
C ASP A 98 5.96 -4.05 -11.23
N GLY A 99 5.49 -5.11 -10.56
CA GLY A 99 6.35 -6.05 -9.82
C GLY A 99 6.69 -5.60 -8.39
N GLU A 100 6.32 -4.38 -7.99
CA GLU A 100 6.38 -3.92 -6.61
C GLU A 100 5.07 -4.26 -5.87
N VAL A 101 5.21 -4.61 -4.58
CA VAL A 101 4.10 -4.83 -3.66
C VAL A 101 4.30 -3.95 -2.44
N ALA A 102 3.26 -3.21 -2.07
CA ALA A 102 3.26 -2.41 -0.85
C ALA A 102 2.02 -2.74 -0.01
N HIS A 103 2.15 -2.56 1.29
CA HIS A 103 1.05 -2.79 2.23
C HIS A 103 1.01 -1.72 3.32
N ALA A 104 -0.19 -1.41 3.77
CA ALA A 104 -0.46 -0.53 4.91
C ALA A 104 -1.37 -1.25 5.91
N ILE A 105 -1.32 -0.81 7.17
CA ILE A 105 -2.04 -1.42 8.28
C ILE A 105 -2.86 -0.35 9.01
N ALA A 106 -4.08 -0.73 9.42
CA ALA A 106 -4.93 0.03 10.32
C ALA A 106 -5.55 -0.89 11.38
N GLU A 107 -5.89 -0.33 12.53
CA GLU A 107 -6.52 -1.06 13.63
C GLU A 107 -7.98 -0.61 13.82
N LEU A 108 -8.90 -1.56 13.96
CA LEU A 108 -10.29 -1.34 14.36
C LEU A 108 -10.49 -1.82 15.80
N ARG A 109 -11.04 -0.95 16.66
CA ARG A 109 -11.37 -1.22 18.06
C ARG A 109 -12.81 -0.88 18.43
#